data_AF-A0A967M4B3-F1
#
_entry.id   AF-A0A967M4B3-F1
#
_cell.length_a   1.000
_cell.length_b   1.000
_cell.length_c   1.000
_cell.angle_alpha   90.00
_cell.angle_beta   90.00
_cell.angle_gamma   90.00
#
_symmetry.space_group_name_H-M   'P 1'
#
loop_
_entity.id
_entity.type
_entity.pdbx_description
1 polymer ?
#
loop_
_entity_poly.entity_id
_entity_poly.type
_entity_poly.pdbx_seq_one_letter_code
_entity_poly.pdbx_strand_id
1 'polypeptide(L)' 'DPIQLRKNYRRGIRKGLLKILSKMGICTVASYRGSQLFEAIGLSAEITRLCCPKVASKIGGAGFEDLQEDLQALSR' A
#
# COMPACT_ATOMS: atom_id res chain seq x y z
N ASP A 1 -17.40 -17.91 18.19
CA ASP A 1 -16.24 -17.80 19.08
C ASP A 1 -15.25 -16.75 18.55
N PRO A 2 -15.03 -15.65 19.29
CA PRO A 2 -14.07 -14.58 18.93
C PRO A 2 -12.66 -15.07 18.59
N ILE A 3 -12.18 -16.15 19.23
CA ILE A 3 -10.84 -16.69 18.98
C ILE A 3 -10.76 -17.26 17.56
N GLN A 4 -11.81 -17.92 17.09
CA GLN A 4 -11.87 -18.51 15.75
C GLN A 4 -11.97 -17.43 14.66
N LEU A 5 -12.75 -16.37 14.89
CA LEU A 5 -12.86 -15.24 13.96
C LEU A 5 -11.51 -14.57 13.73
N ARG A 6 -10.75 -14.31 14.81
CA ARG A 6 -9.39 -13.76 14.73
C ARG A 6 -8.45 -14.66 13.92
N LYS A 7 -8.53 -15.99 14.10
CA LYS A 7 -7.73 -16.96 13.34
C LYS A 7 -8.06 -16.93 11.85
N ASN A 8 -9.34 -16.84 11.49
CA ASN A 8 -9.80 -16.79 10.11
C ASN A 8 -9.35 -15.50 9.42
N TYR A 9 -9.49 -14.34 10.09
CA TYR A 9 -9.01 -13.06 9.56
C TYR A 9 -7.51 -13.09 9.27
N ARG A 10 -6.69 -13.54 10.23
CA ARG A 10 -5.23 -13.67 10.04
C ARG A 10 -4.88 -14.62 8.89
N ARG A 11 -5.62 -15.72 8.73
CA ARG A 11 -5.43 -16.67 7.62
C ARG A 11 -5.75 -16.02 6.27
N GLY A 12 -6.83 -15.23 6.19
CA GLY A 12 -7.21 -14.48 5.00
C GLY A 12 -6.12 -13.51 4.57
N ILE A 13 -5.66 -12.65 5.50
CA ILE A 13 -4.58 -11.70 5.25
C ILE A 13 -3.28 -12.41 4.80
N ARG A 14 -2.90 -13.51 5.47
CA ARG A 14 -1.70 -14.28 5.10
C ARG A 14 -1.79 -14.85 3.68
N LYS A 15 -2.94 -15.41 3.30
CA LYS A 15 -3.16 -15.93 1.93
C LYS A 15 -3.11 -14.80 0.89
N GLY A 16 -3.72 -13.65 1.19
CA GLY A 16 -3.69 -12.47 0.33
C GLY A 16 -2.25 -11.97 0.09
N LEU A 17 -1.47 -11.84 1.17
CA LEU A 17 -0.08 -11.42 1.08
C LEU A 17 0.76 -12.39 0.23
N LEU A 18 0.66 -13.70 0.48
CA LEU A 18 1.38 -14.71 -0.30
C LEU A 18 1.00 -14.67 -1.79
N LYS A 19 -0.27 -14.39 -2.11
CA LYS A 19 -0.73 -14.23 -3.50
C LYS A 19 -0.13 -12.99 -4.18
N ILE A 20 0.07 -11.89 -3.45
CA ILE A 20 0.72 -10.68 -4.00
C ILE A 20 2.20 -10.96 -4.24
N LEU A 21 2.90 -11.56 -3.27
CA LEU A 21 4.31 -11.92 -3.39
C LEU A 21 4.58 -12.85 -4.57
N SER A 22 3.71 -13.86 -4.75
CA SER A 22 3.86 -14.83 -5.84
C SER A 22 3.68 -14.23 -7.23
N LYS A 23 2.98 -13.09 -7.38
CA LYS A 23 2.86 -12.40 -8.67
C LYS A 23 4.18 -11.81 -9.15
N MET A 24 5.06 -11.43 -8.22
CA MET A 24 6.38 -10.86 -8.52
C MET A 24 7.51 -11.88 -8.35
N GLY A 25 7.18 -13.16 -8.08
CA GLY A 25 8.17 -14.22 -7.87
C GLY A 25 8.95 -14.11 -6.55
N ILE A 26 8.44 -13.38 -5.55
CA ILE A 26 9.15 -13.16 -4.29
C ILE A 26 8.77 -14.23 -3.27
N CYS A 27 9.78 -14.92 -2.73
CA CYS A 27 9.57 -16.06 -1.83
C CYS A 27 9.66 -15.68 -0.33
N THR A 28 10.18 -14.50 0.02
CA THR A 28 10.29 -14.07 1.43
C THR A 28 9.71 -12.68 1.65
N VAL A 29 9.00 -12.49 2.77
CA VAL A 29 8.46 -11.17 3.17
C VAL A 29 9.60 -10.18 3.43
N ALA A 30 10.74 -10.66 3.92
CA ALA A 30 11.91 -9.82 4.17
C ALA A 30 12.39 -9.12 2.88
N SER A 31 12.46 -9.85 1.76
CA SER A 31 12.83 -9.27 0.45
C SER A 31 11.76 -8.33 -0.12
N TYR A 32 10.48 -8.52 0.22
CA TYR A 32 9.41 -7.63 -0.24
C TYR A 32 9.34 -6.32 0.54
N ARG A 33 9.69 -6.33 1.83
CA ARG A 33 9.65 -5.13 2.68
C ARG A 33 10.59 -4.06 2.12
N GLY A 34 10.04 -2.87 1.88
CA GLY A 34 10.80 -1.73 1.35
C GLY A 34 11.17 -1.86 -0.13
N SER A 35 10.73 -2.91 -0.82
CA SER A 35 10.98 -3.10 -2.26
C SER A 35 10.29 -2.05 -3.14
N GLN A 36 9.25 -1.39 -2.62
CA GLN A 36 8.48 -0.38 -3.34
C GLN A 36 7.94 -0.88 -4.69
N LEU A 37 7.58 -2.18 -4.77
CA LEU A 37 7.04 -2.84 -5.96
C LEU A 37 5.56 -2.51 -6.19
N PHE A 38 5.31 -1.27 -6.58
CA PHE A 38 4.02 -0.76 -7.06
C PHE A 38 4.25 0.43 -7.99
N GLU A 39 3.20 0.90 -8.65
CA GLU A 39 3.19 2.15 -9.41
C GLU A 39 2.25 3.12 -8.71
N ALA A 40 2.69 4.36 -8.49
CA ALA A 40 1.85 5.43 -7.96
C ALA A 40 1.16 6.13 -9.14
N ILE A 41 -0.16 6.32 -9.02
CA ILE A 41 -0.97 6.96 -10.05
C ILE A 41 -1.83 8.01 -9.37
N GLY A 42 -1.83 9.23 -9.87
CA GLY A 42 -2.67 10.32 -9.37
C GLY A 42 -2.13 11.00 -8.10
N LEU A 43 -0.87 10.77 -7.74
CA LEU A 43 -0.19 11.46 -6.65
C LEU A 43 0.81 12.47 -7.20
N SER A 44 0.89 13.63 -6.55
CA SER A 44 1.81 14.69 -6.96
C SER A 44 3.27 14.23 -6.89
N ALA A 45 4.11 14.89 -7.68
CA ALA A 45 5.54 14.63 -7.67
C ALA A 45 6.19 14.95 -6.31
N GLU A 46 5.63 15.88 -5.54
CA GLU A 46 6.08 16.20 -4.18
C GLU A 46 5.92 15.00 -3.24
N ILE A 47 4.72 14.41 -3.18
CA ILE A 47 4.44 13.24 -2.34
C ILE A 47 5.28 12.04 -2.77
N THR A 48 5.30 11.74 -4.06
CA THR A 48 6.01 10.56 -4.56
C THR A 48 7.51 10.66 -4.32
N ARG A 49 8.12 11.85 -4.48
CA ARG A 49 9.54 12.05 -4.15
C ARG A 49 9.83 11.96 -2.66
N LEU A 50 8.96 12.48 -1.79
CA LEU A 50 9.19 12.47 -0.34
C LEU A 50 8.96 11.07 0.27
N CYS A 51 7.86 10.42 -0.09
CA CYS A 51 7.38 9.20 0.57
C CYS A 51 7.75 7.92 -0.17
N CYS A 52 7.85 7.97 -1.51
CA CYS A 52 7.98 6.81 -2.39
C CYS A 52 9.05 7.01 -3.48
N PRO A 53 10.29 7.40 -3.14
CA PRO A 53 11.25 7.93 -4.12
C PRO A 53 11.68 6.96 -5.21
N LYS A 54 11.54 5.64 -5.01
CA LYS A 54 11.92 4.62 -6.00
C LYS A 54 10.73 4.07 -6.79
N VAL A 55 9.53 4.62 -6.58
CA VAL A 55 8.29 4.19 -7.24
C VAL A 55 8.10 4.92 -8.55
N ALA A 56 7.68 4.20 -9.58
CA ALA A 56 7.25 4.81 -10.83
C ALA A 56 5.96 5.62 -10.60
N SER A 57 5.94 6.86 -11.08
CA SER A 57 4.75 7.72 -11.07
C SER A 57 4.69 8.54 -12.34
N LYS A 58 3.90 8.08 -13.33
CA LYS A 58 3.80 8.73 -14.64
C LYS A 58 2.70 9.79 -14.69
N ILE A 59 1.69 9.64 -13.84
CA ILE A 59 0.51 10.50 -13.81
C ILE A 59 0.49 11.18 -12.44
N GLY A 60 0.70 12.50 -12.45
CA GLY A 60 0.60 13.33 -11.25
C GLY A 60 -0.84 13.51 -10.78
N GLY A 61 -1.02 14.17 -9.65
CA GLY A 61 -2.35 14.49 -9.12
C GLY A 61 -2.27 15.09 -7.73
N ALA A 62 -3.04 14.54 -6.80
CA ALA A 62 -3.28 15.07 -5.47
C ALA A 62 -1.98 15.34 -4.70
N GLY A 63 -1.91 16.52 -4.09
CA GLY A 63 -0.87 16.98 -3.17
C GLY A 63 -1.22 16.71 -1.70
N PHE A 64 -0.40 17.22 -0.78
CA PHE A 64 -0.62 17.02 0.66
C PHE A 64 -1.88 17.73 1.16
N GLU A 65 -2.20 18.90 0.61
CA GLU A 65 -3.41 19.68 0.95
C GLU A 65 -4.67 18.90 0.57
N ASP A 66 -4.73 18.36 -0.66
CA ASP A 66 -5.85 17.53 -1.12
C ASP A 66 -6.07 16.31 -0.20
N LEU A 67 -5.00 15.59 0.15
CA LEU A 67 -5.08 14.44 1.06
C LEU A 67 -5.55 14.82 2.47
N GLN A 68 -5.17 16.01 2.93
CA GLN A 68 -5.58 16.52 4.24
C GLN A 68 -7.06 16.92 4.25
N GLU A 69 -7.57 17.50 3.17
CA GLU A 69 -8.99 17.80 2.99
C GLU A 69 -9.83 16.51 2.95
N ASP A 70 -9.39 15.50 2.18
CA ASP A 70 -10.04 14.18 2.12
C ASP A 70 -10.12 13.52 3.50
N LEU A 71 -9.03 13.58 4.28
CA LEU A 71 -8.99 13.05 5.64
C LEU A 71 -9.98 13.77 6.56
N GLN A 72 -10.07 15.10 6.46
CA GLN A 72 -11.03 15.88 7.25
C GLN A 72 -12.47 15.53 6.90
N ALA A 73 -12.77 15.37 5.61
CA ALA A 73 -14.10 14.99 5.14
C ALA A 73 -14.52 13.61 5.66
N LEU A 74 -13.62 12.62 5.69
CA LEU A 74 -13.88 11.27 6.21
C LEU A 74 -13.98 11.19 7.74
N SER A 75 -13.38 12.14 8.45
CA SER A 75 -13.36 12.17 9.92
C SER A 75 -14.61 12.81 10.56
N ARG A 76 -15.50 13.38 9.74
CA ARG A 76 -16.80 13.93 10.14
C ARG A 76 -17.88 12.85 10.05
#